data_AF-A0A432GUV2-F1
#
_entry.id   AF-A0A432GUV2-F1
#
_cell.length_a   1.000
_cell.length_b   1.000
_cell.length_c   1.000
_cell.angle_alpha   90.00
_cell.angle_beta   90.00
_cell.angle_gamma   90.00
#
_symmetry.space_group_name_H-M   'P 1'
#
loop_
_entity.id
_entity.type
_entity.pdbx_description
1 polymer ?
#
loop_
_entity_poly.entity_id
_entity_poly.type
_entity_poly.pdbx_seq_one_letter_code
_entity_poly.pdbx_strand_id
1 'polypeptide(L)' 'MGQKVNPIGLRLGISRTWNSKWFAEKDYASQLRQDLDIQKFVKA' A
#
# COMPACT_ATOMS: atom_id res chain seq x y z
N MET A 1 -6.06 20.28 16.92
CA MET A 1 -6.29 18.82 17.05
C MET A 1 -6.48 18.19 15.67
N GLY A 2 -5.43 18.15 14.86
CA GLY A 2 -5.47 17.65 13.47
C GLY A 2 -4.09 17.45 12.83
N GLN A 3 -3.02 17.53 13.63
CA GLN A 3 -1.63 17.46 13.18
C GLN A 3 -0.99 16.09 13.50
N LYS A 4 -1.79 15.08 13.84
CA LYS A 4 -1.28 13.75 14.16
C LYS A 4 -1.16 12.93 12.89
N VAL A 5 0.07 12.59 12.53
CA VAL A 5 0.39 11.72 11.39
C VAL A 5 -0.14 10.31 11.65
N ASN A 6 -0.54 9.60 10.60
CA ASN A 6 -0.91 8.19 10.70
C ASN A 6 0.32 7.37 11.16
N PRO A 7 0.26 6.69 12.32
CA PRO A 7 1.39 5.96 12.86
C PRO A 7 1.77 4.71 12.06
N ILE A 8 0.91 4.27 11.12
CA ILE A 8 1.26 3.21 10.16
C ILE A 8 2.28 3.75 9.16
N GLY A 9 2.01 4.94 8.59
CA GLY A 9 2.91 5.59 7.64
C GLY A 9 4.25 5.94 8.28
N LEU A 10 4.21 6.48 9.51
CA LEU A 10 5.41 6.85 10.26
C LEU A 10 6.35 5.65 10.54
N ARG A 11 5.81 4.43 10.60
CA ARG A 11 6.56 3.22 10.96
C ARG A 11 6.91 2.31 9.77
N LEU A 12 6.53 2.70 8.56
CA LEU A 12 6.95 2.00 7.34
C LEU A 12 8.48 2.06 7.21
N GLY A 13 9.11 0.90 7.03
CA GLY A 13 10.58 0.78 6.88
C GLY A 13 11.36 0.70 8.20
N ILE A 14 10.74 0.99 9.36
CA ILE A 14 11.38 0.85 10.68
C ILE A 14 10.95 -0.47 11.33
N SER A 15 9.66 -0.58 11.65
CA SER A 15 9.09 -1.75 12.34
C SER A 15 8.03 -2.47 11.53
N ARG A 16 7.46 -1.82 10.50
CA ARG A 16 6.45 -2.41 9.62
C ARG A 16 6.89 -2.36 8.15
N THR A 17 6.60 -3.43 7.42
CA THR A 17 6.85 -3.51 5.96
C THR A 17 5.59 -3.22 5.14
N TRP A 18 5.78 -2.99 3.84
CA TRP A 18 4.71 -2.80 2.87
C TRP A 18 3.78 -4.02 2.79
N ASN A 19 2.48 -3.77 2.67
CA ASN A 19 1.49 -4.84 2.51
C ASN A 19 1.61 -5.51 1.13
N SER A 20 1.91 -4.73 0.07
CA SER A 20 2.16 -5.23 -1.28
C SER A 20 3.65 -5.07 -1.60
N LYS A 21 4.31 -6.15 -2.04
CA LYS A 21 5.76 -6.17 -2.34
C LYS A 21 5.98 -6.60 -3.79
N TRP A 22 6.07 -5.63 -4.68
CA TRP A 22 6.37 -5.82 -6.09
C TRP A 22 7.01 -4.55 -6.66
N PHE A 23 7.68 -4.66 -7.80
CA PHE A 23 8.34 -3.56 -8.47
C PHE A 23 7.94 -3.55 -9.95
N ALA A 24 7.56 -2.40 -10.48
CA ALA A 24 7.38 -2.20 -11.91
C ALA A 24 7.78 -0.79 -12.32
N GLU A 25 8.35 -0.70 -13.51
CA GLU A 25 8.89 0.53 -14.07
C GLU A 25 7.89 1.17 -15.05
N LYS A 26 7.46 0.42 -16.09
CA LYS A 26 6.50 0.90 -17.09
C LYS A 26 5.05 0.54 -16.77
N ASP A 27 4.84 -0.62 -16.15
CA ASP A 27 3.50 -1.20 -15.95
C ASP A 27 2.91 -0.92 -14.56
N TYR A 28 3.50 -0.01 -13.80
CA TYR A 28 3.11 0.31 -12.42
C TYR A 28 1.61 0.58 -12.27
N ALA A 29 1.03 1.39 -13.17
CA ALA A 29 -0.39 1.74 -13.11
C ALA A 29 -1.31 0.52 -13.28
N SER A 30 -0.94 -0.41 -14.16
CA SER A 30 -1.72 -1.62 -14.41
C SER A 30 -1.66 -2.58 -13.22
N GLN A 31 -0.46 -2.78 -12.65
CA GLN A 31 -0.24 -3.65 -11.50
C GLN A 31 -0.89 -3.09 -10.24
N LEU A 32 -0.83 -1.78 -10.03
CA LEU A 32 -1.51 -1.12 -8.92
C LEU A 32 -3.03 -1.33 -9.01
N ARG A 33 -3.60 -1.22 -10.22
CA ARG A 33 -5.04 -1.41 -10.42
C ARG A 33 -5.47 -2.84 -10.06
N GLN A 34 -4.70 -3.84 -10.52
CA GLN A 34 -4.93 -5.23 -10.17
C GLN A 34 -4.84 -5.47 -8.65
N ASP A 35 -3.83 -4.89 -7.98
CA ASP A 35 -3.65 -5.01 -6.52
C ASP A 35 -4.84 -4.43 -5.75
N LEU A 36 -5.37 -3.27 -6.19
CA LEU A 36 -6.56 -2.66 -5.60
C LEU A 36 -7.82 -3.50 -5.81
N ASP A 37 -7.98 -4.09 -6.99
CA ASP A 37 -9.14 -4.93 -7.29
C ASP A 37 -9.11 -6.25 -6.49
N ILE A 38 -7.93 -6.86 -6.32
CA ILE A 38 -7.75 -8.02 -5.43
C ILE A 38 -8.06 -7.67 -3.98
N GLN A 39 -7.56 -6.54 -3.46
CA GLN A 39 -7.86 -6.10 -2.10
C GLN A 39 -9.35 -5.88 -1.86
N LYS A 40 -10.07 -5.33 -2.85
CA LYS A 40 -11.52 -5.17 -2.77
C LYS A 40 -12.23 -6.52 -2.77
N PHE A 41 -11.81 -7.45 -3.63
CA PHE A 41 -12.39 -8.78 -3.72
C PHE A 41 -12.24 -9.58 -2.41
N VAL A 42 -11.06 -9.54 -1.79
CA VAL A 42 -10.78 -10.29 -0.55
C VAL A 42 -11.45 -9.67 0.68
N LYS A 43 -11.75 -8.36 0.65
CA LYS A 43 -12.41 -7.67 1.76
C LYS A 43 -13.95 -7.71 1.67
N ALA A 44 -14.49 -8.22 0.56
CA ALA A 44 -15.93 -8.41 0.35
C ALA A 44 -16.49 -9.58 1.16
#